data_AF-A0A1Q3EKZ6-F1
#
_entry.id   AF-A0A1Q3EKZ6-F1
#
_cell.length_a   1.000
_cell.length_b   1.000
_cell.length_c   1.000
_cell.angle_alpha   90.00
_cell.angle_beta   90.00
_cell.angle_gamma   90.00
#
_symmetry.space_group_name_H-M   'P 1'
#
loop_
_entity.id
_entity.type
_entity.pdbx_description
1 polymer ?
#
loop_
_entity_poly.entity_id
_entity_poly.type
_entity_poly.pdbx_seq_one_letter_code
_entity_poly.pdbx_strand_id
1 'polypeptide(L)'
;MPIAVAAKESKVDVLVIGAGPAGLMSAFALARAGINVQIVDKRSKKVAAGQADGIQPRTTEVFKSYGLSDRLLKEGTQLHVAAFYNPSKSGGIELTDRVPDVAATDTNFPFEVTLHQGAIEDIFLDNMRDMGVEVSRPVIPTSLEVTEALADDFDAYPVRVVLEYENTEAEDERRTEIVYAKYVLGADGAHSWTPIFPMYATNAPYILTMDLA
;
A
#
# COMPACT_ATOMS: atom_id res chain seq x y z
N MET A 1 5.30 0.11 43.15
CA MET A 1 4.27 0.44 42.16
C MET A 1 4.95 0.44 40.80
N PRO A 2 4.51 -0.35 39.81
CA PRO A 2 5.06 -0.22 38.47
C PRO A 2 4.65 1.16 37.95
N ILE A 3 5.62 1.94 37.50
CA ILE A 3 5.39 3.22 36.84
C ILE A 3 4.75 2.87 35.50
N ALA A 4 3.48 3.26 35.29
CA ALA A 4 2.85 3.13 34.00
C ALA A 4 3.69 3.94 33.00
N VAL A 5 4.40 3.26 32.10
CA VAL A 5 5.11 3.92 31.01
C VAL A 5 4.05 4.60 30.16
N ALA A 6 4.08 5.93 30.16
CA ALA A 6 3.11 6.73 29.40
C ALA A 6 3.20 6.33 27.92
N ALA A 7 2.07 5.97 27.33
CA ALA A 7 1.99 5.67 25.91
C ALA A 7 2.51 6.87 25.10
N LYS A 8 3.31 6.61 24.06
CA LYS A 8 3.79 7.67 23.17
C LYS A 8 2.59 8.27 22.44
N GLU A 9 2.48 9.59 22.35
CA GLU A 9 1.46 10.25 21.54
C GLU A 9 2.09 10.94 20.32
N SER A 10 1.41 10.89 19.18
CA SER A 10 1.84 11.55 17.95
C SER A 10 0.67 12.10 17.14
N LYS A 11 0.96 13.05 16.24
CA LYS A 11 -0.01 13.68 15.34
C LYS A 11 0.46 13.58 13.90
N VAL A 12 -0.43 13.15 13.01
CA VAL A 12 -0.16 13.00 11.57
C VAL A 12 -1.35 13.48 10.75
N ASP A 13 -1.12 13.95 9.52
CA ASP A 13 -2.23 14.29 8.65
C ASP A 13 -2.95 13.01 8.19
N VAL A 14 -2.17 12.01 7.77
CA VAL A 14 -2.71 10.71 7.33
C VAL A 14 -1.96 9.56 7.97
N LEU A 15 -2.70 8.66 8.62
CA LEU A 15 -2.19 7.35 9.04
C LEU A 15 -2.62 6.28 8.01
N VAL A 16 -1.64 5.67 7.34
CA VAL A 16 -1.86 4.56 6.41
C VAL A 16 -1.65 3.23 7.15
N ILE A 17 -2.66 2.36 7.13
CA ILE A 17 -2.62 1.04 7.78
C ILE A 17 -2.50 -0.04 6.71
N GLY A 18 -1.37 -0.71 6.67
CA GLY A 18 -1.02 -1.73 5.67
C GLY A 18 -0.09 -1.17 4.60
N ALA A 19 1.03 -1.87 4.36
CA ALA A 19 2.05 -1.45 3.42
C ALA A 19 2.31 -2.52 2.35
N GLY A 20 1.21 -3.01 1.76
CA GLY A 20 1.20 -3.60 0.42
C GLY A 20 1.10 -2.53 -0.68
N PRO A 21 0.83 -2.92 -1.94
CA PRO A 21 0.86 -2.00 -3.08
C PRO A 21 -0.01 -0.75 -2.92
N ALA A 22 -1.26 -0.90 -2.45
CA ALA A 22 -2.18 0.22 -2.25
C ALA A 22 -1.68 1.22 -1.18
N GLY A 23 -1.17 0.70 -0.07
CA GLY A 23 -0.65 1.51 1.04
C GLY A 23 0.65 2.23 0.69
N LEU A 24 1.58 1.53 0.06
CA LEU A 24 2.85 2.12 -0.39
C LEU A 24 2.64 3.19 -1.45
N MET A 25 1.78 2.94 -2.45
CA MET A 25 1.44 3.92 -3.47
C MET A 25 0.80 5.17 -2.84
N SER A 26 -0.16 4.97 -1.91
CA SER A 26 -0.84 6.08 -1.23
C SER A 26 0.12 6.89 -0.36
N ALA A 27 0.92 6.23 0.47
CA ALA A 27 1.88 6.92 1.33
C ALA A 27 2.94 7.67 0.52
N PHE A 28 3.46 7.07 -0.56
CA PHE A 28 4.36 7.73 -1.48
C PHE A 28 3.74 8.97 -2.13
N ALA A 29 2.52 8.86 -2.68
CA ALA A 29 1.85 9.98 -3.35
C ALA A 29 1.54 11.13 -2.39
N LEU A 30 1.07 10.81 -1.17
CA LEU A 30 0.79 11.80 -0.12
C LEU A 30 2.07 12.47 0.39
N ALA A 31 3.13 11.70 0.66
CA ALA A 31 4.42 12.24 1.07
C ALA A 31 5.00 13.19 0.01
N ARG A 32 4.89 12.82 -1.27
CA ARG A 32 5.31 13.68 -2.40
C ARG A 32 4.50 14.97 -2.49
N ALA A 33 3.24 14.94 -2.07
CA ALA A 33 2.39 16.14 -1.96
C ALA A 33 2.70 17.00 -0.72
N GLY A 34 3.67 16.62 0.11
CA GLY A 34 4.06 17.35 1.31
C GLY A 34 3.16 17.08 2.53
N ILE A 35 2.33 16.03 2.48
CA ILE A 35 1.44 15.64 3.58
C ILE A 35 2.24 14.86 4.63
N ASN A 36 2.02 15.14 5.92
CA ASN A 36 2.64 14.39 7.01
C ASN A 36 1.99 13.01 7.14
N VAL A 37 2.67 11.98 6.63
CA VAL A 37 2.15 10.60 6.58
C VAL A 37 2.96 9.68 7.47
N GLN A 38 2.25 8.87 8.26
CA GLN A 38 2.79 7.69 8.91
C GLN A 38 2.17 6.45 8.27
N ILE A 39 2.99 5.43 8.00
CA ILE A 39 2.54 4.15 7.45
C ILE A 39 3.00 3.00 8.35
N VAL A 40 2.08 2.10 8.66
CA VAL A 40 2.30 0.97 9.57
C VAL A 40 1.90 -0.34 8.92
N ASP A 41 2.52 -1.45 9.31
CA ASP A 41 2.16 -2.77 8.82
C ASP A 41 2.42 -3.85 9.87
N LYS A 42 1.49 -4.80 9.98
CA LYS A 42 1.55 -5.90 10.95
C LYS A 42 2.61 -6.94 10.62
N ARG A 43 3.05 -7.03 9.36
CA ARG A 43 4.09 -7.97 8.93
C ARG A 43 5.43 -7.53 9.50
N SER A 44 6.17 -8.46 10.08
CA SER A 44 7.50 -8.20 10.65
C SER A 44 8.56 -7.86 9.60
N LYS A 45 8.35 -8.24 8.34
CA LYS A 45 9.29 -8.00 7.23
C LYS A 45 8.52 -7.60 5.97
N LYS A 46 9.21 -6.89 5.07
CA LYS A 46 8.73 -6.65 3.70
C LYS A 46 8.53 -7.97 2.95
N VAL A 47 7.75 -7.93 1.88
CA VAL A 47 7.48 -9.11 1.06
C VAL A 47 8.75 -9.47 0.27
N ALA A 48 9.27 -10.69 0.46
CA ALA A 48 10.43 -11.17 -0.30
C ALA A 48 10.05 -11.62 -1.72
N ALA A 49 8.96 -12.37 -1.83
CA ALA A 49 8.31 -12.75 -3.09
C ALA A 49 6.80 -12.74 -2.86
N GLY A 50 6.08 -11.88 -3.57
CA GLY A 50 4.64 -11.69 -3.38
C GLY A 50 3.80 -12.53 -4.33
N GLN A 51 2.50 -12.26 -4.34
CA GLN A 51 1.52 -12.98 -5.16
C GLN A 51 1.20 -12.27 -6.49
N ALA A 52 1.58 -10.99 -6.61
CA ALA A 52 1.36 -10.18 -7.80
C ALA A 52 2.70 -9.79 -8.45
N ASP A 53 2.76 -9.88 -9.78
CA ASP A 53 3.93 -9.48 -10.58
C ASP A 53 3.59 -8.69 -11.84
N GLY A 54 2.37 -8.83 -12.39
CA GLY A 54 1.91 -8.12 -13.58
C GLY A 54 1.56 -6.65 -13.33
N ILE A 55 2.13 -5.78 -14.14
CA ILE A 55 1.90 -4.33 -14.16
C ILE A 55 1.32 -3.95 -15.52
N GLN A 56 0.04 -3.56 -15.48
CA GLN A 56 -0.72 -3.12 -16.65
C GLN A 56 -0.19 -1.80 -17.22
N PRO A 57 -0.40 -1.50 -18.52
CA PRO A 57 0.02 -0.25 -19.16
C PRO A 57 -0.38 0.99 -18.37
N ARG A 58 -1.63 1.04 -17.89
CA ARG A 58 -2.12 2.20 -17.14
C ARG A 58 -1.37 2.41 -15.82
N THR A 59 -0.98 1.33 -15.15
CA THR A 59 -0.15 1.41 -13.94
C THR A 59 1.25 1.88 -14.29
N THR A 60 1.82 1.42 -15.42
CA THR A 60 3.12 1.91 -15.91
C THR A 60 3.09 3.41 -16.22
N GLU A 61 2.00 3.93 -16.77
CA GLU A 61 1.80 5.37 -16.99
C GLU A 61 1.77 6.16 -15.67
N VAL A 62 1.11 5.62 -14.63
CA VAL A 62 1.12 6.22 -13.29
C VAL A 62 2.53 6.20 -12.70
N PHE A 63 3.25 5.09 -12.83
CA PHE A 63 4.67 5.04 -12.42
C PHE A 63 5.49 6.08 -13.18
N LYS A 64 5.22 6.31 -14.47
CA LYS A 64 5.93 7.32 -15.26
C LYS A 64 5.63 8.74 -14.79
N SER A 65 4.37 9.07 -14.49
CA SER A 65 3.99 10.41 -13.99
C SER A 65 4.64 10.72 -12.64
N TYR A 66 4.90 9.68 -11.84
CA TYR A 66 5.66 9.76 -10.60
C TYR A 66 7.18 9.54 -10.75
N GLY A 67 7.71 9.34 -11.96
CA GLY A 67 9.15 9.12 -12.16
C GLY A 67 9.69 7.79 -11.59
N LEU A 68 8.80 6.86 -11.25
CA LEU A 68 9.14 5.52 -10.73
C LEU A 68 9.36 4.48 -11.84
N SER A 69 8.93 4.78 -13.06
CA SER A 69 8.94 3.83 -14.19
C SER A 69 10.32 3.37 -14.61
N ASP A 70 11.35 4.20 -14.44
CA ASP A 70 12.66 3.93 -15.06
C ASP A 70 13.32 2.70 -14.43
N ARG A 71 13.20 2.53 -13.11
CA ARG A 71 13.64 1.31 -12.41
C ARG A 71 12.73 0.12 -12.74
N LEU A 72 11.42 0.33 -12.76
CA LEU A 72 10.44 -0.71 -13.14
C LEU A 72 10.73 -1.29 -14.53
N LEU A 73 10.95 -0.45 -15.54
CA LEU A 73 11.21 -0.87 -16.92
C LEU A 73 12.61 -1.47 -17.13
N LYS A 74 13.56 -1.12 -16.26
CA LYS A 74 14.92 -1.66 -16.29
C LYS A 74 15.03 -3.03 -15.65
N GLU A 75 14.32 -3.24 -14.54
CA GLU A 75 14.37 -4.49 -13.76
C GLU A 75 13.29 -5.49 -14.17
N GLY A 76 12.16 -5.02 -14.71
CA GLY A 76 11.03 -5.84 -15.13
C GLY A 76 11.20 -6.47 -16.52
N THR A 77 10.43 -7.51 -16.78
CA THR A 77 10.33 -8.16 -18.09
C THR A 77 9.09 -7.66 -18.81
N GLN A 78 9.24 -7.24 -20.06
CA GLN A 78 8.11 -6.78 -20.88
C GLN A 78 7.44 -7.95 -21.59
N LEU A 79 6.13 -8.10 -21.41
CA LEU A 79 5.30 -9.06 -22.11
C LEU A 79 4.60 -8.36 -23.28
N HIS A 80 5.00 -8.74 -24.50
CA HIS A 80 4.47 -8.14 -25.74
C HIS A 80 3.45 -9.03 -26.44
N VAL A 81 3.56 -10.36 -26.26
CA VAL A 81 2.78 -11.35 -27.02
C VAL A 81 2.37 -12.50 -26.11
N ALA A 82 1.09 -12.83 -26.14
CA ALA A 82 0.56 -14.06 -25.57
C ALA A 82 0.53 -15.17 -26.65
N ALA A 83 1.12 -16.33 -26.33
CA ALA A 83 1.15 -17.49 -27.21
C ALA A 83 0.27 -18.60 -26.65
N PHE A 84 -0.69 -19.07 -27.45
CA PHE A 84 -1.64 -20.11 -27.02
C PHE A 84 -1.22 -21.47 -27.56
N TYR A 85 -1.00 -22.41 -26.64
CA TYR A 85 -0.71 -23.81 -26.95
C TYR A 85 -1.90 -24.68 -26.58
N ASN A 86 -2.32 -25.55 -27.49
CA ASN A 86 -3.45 -26.46 -27.30
C ASN A 86 -3.05 -27.91 -27.63
N PRO A 87 -3.83 -28.92 -27.18
CA PRO A 87 -3.57 -30.30 -27.53
C PRO A 87 -3.59 -30.54 -29.04
N SER A 88 -2.55 -31.18 -29.57
CA SER A 88 -2.47 -31.54 -30.99
C SER A 88 -3.21 -32.84 -31.28
N LYS A 89 -3.77 -32.98 -32.49
CA LYS A 89 -4.42 -34.21 -32.96
C LYS A 89 -3.46 -35.40 -33.06
N SER A 90 -2.16 -35.16 -33.25
CA SER A 90 -1.12 -36.20 -33.28
C SER A 90 -0.55 -36.54 -31.90
N GLY A 91 -1.09 -35.97 -30.82
CA GLY A 91 -0.54 -36.03 -29.46
C GLY A 91 0.45 -34.89 -29.18
N GLY A 92 0.61 -34.55 -27.89
CA GLY A 92 1.40 -33.40 -27.44
C GLY A 92 0.63 -32.07 -27.49
N ILE A 93 1.36 -30.95 -27.44
CA ILE A 93 0.83 -29.59 -27.59
C ILE A 93 1.35 -28.94 -28.88
N GLU A 94 0.53 -28.10 -29.51
CA GLU A 94 0.92 -27.29 -30.66
C GLU A 94 0.56 -25.81 -30.43
N LEU A 95 1.37 -24.91 -30.98
CA LEU A 95 1.08 -23.48 -30.97
C LEU A 95 -0.07 -23.22 -31.95
N THR A 96 -1.21 -22.77 -31.44
CA THR A 96 -2.39 -22.49 -32.27
C THR A 96 -2.58 -21.02 -32.58
N ASP A 97 -2.08 -20.12 -31.73
CA ASP A 97 -2.28 -18.68 -31.92
C ASP A 97 -1.21 -17.82 -31.22
N ARG A 98 -1.04 -16.59 -31.70
CA ARG A 98 -0.23 -15.53 -31.09
C ARG A 98 -0.95 -14.20 -31.25
N VAL A 99 -1.20 -13.53 -30.12
CA VAL A 99 -1.86 -12.22 -30.10
C VAL A 99 -1.02 -11.22 -29.30
N PRO A 100 -1.13 -9.91 -29.60
CA PRO A 100 -0.59 -8.88 -28.70
C PRO A 100 -1.14 -9.08 -27.29
N ASP A 101 -0.25 -9.05 -26.30
CA ASP A 101 -0.63 -9.17 -24.88
C ASP A 101 -1.51 -7.99 -24.45
N VAL A 102 -1.15 -6.79 -24.92
CA VAL A 102 -1.93 -5.57 -24.77
C VAL A 102 -2.59 -5.20 -26.09
N ALA A 103 -3.92 -5.16 -26.12
CA ALA A 103 -4.70 -4.76 -27.29
C ALA A 103 -4.97 -3.25 -27.38
N ALA A 104 -4.68 -2.50 -26.31
CA ALA A 104 -4.87 -1.05 -26.27
C ALA A 104 -3.95 -0.35 -27.29
N THR A 105 -4.51 0.58 -28.07
CA THR A 105 -3.80 1.29 -29.14
C THR A 105 -3.40 2.72 -28.74
N ASP A 106 -3.90 3.19 -27.60
CA ASP A 106 -3.78 4.55 -27.07
C ASP A 106 -2.89 4.63 -25.82
N THR A 107 -1.90 3.76 -25.70
CA THR A 107 -0.90 3.79 -24.62
C THR A 107 0.52 3.92 -25.15
N ASN A 108 1.37 4.63 -24.39
CA ASN A 108 2.81 4.69 -24.66
C ASN A 108 3.56 3.44 -24.20
N PHE A 109 2.88 2.53 -23.50
CA PHE A 109 3.43 1.26 -23.01
C PHE A 109 2.59 0.09 -23.55
N PRO A 110 2.71 -0.27 -24.84
CA PRO A 110 1.89 -1.31 -25.49
C PRO A 110 2.35 -2.74 -25.10
N PHE A 111 2.57 -2.96 -23.82
CA PHE A 111 3.05 -4.20 -23.22
C PHE A 111 2.76 -4.20 -21.71
N GLU A 112 2.56 -5.39 -21.13
CA GLU A 112 2.60 -5.55 -19.68
C GLU A 112 4.06 -5.62 -19.20
N VAL A 113 4.29 -5.24 -17.95
CA VAL A 113 5.60 -5.42 -17.30
C VAL A 113 5.43 -6.40 -16.15
N THR A 114 6.25 -7.45 -16.09
CA THR A 114 6.32 -8.35 -14.95
C THR A 114 7.55 -8.07 -14.10
N LEU A 115 7.36 -7.95 -12.80
CA LEU A 115 8.42 -7.80 -11.82
C LEU A 115 7.94 -8.36 -10.50
N HIS A 116 8.79 -9.08 -9.75
CA HIS A 116 8.34 -9.65 -8.48
C HIS A 116 7.87 -8.56 -7.50
N GLN A 117 6.80 -8.83 -6.75
CA GLN A 117 6.19 -7.83 -5.86
C GLN A 117 7.19 -7.13 -4.94
N GLY A 118 8.18 -7.85 -4.40
CA GLY A 118 9.18 -7.27 -3.50
C GLY A 118 10.01 -6.15 -4.13
N ALA A 119 10.34 -6.25 -5.43
CA ALA A 119 11.07 -5.18 -6.14
C ALA A 119 10.15 -4.00 -6.42
N ILE A 120 8.88 -4.25 -6.74
CA ILE A 120 7.90 -3.17 -6.91
C ILE A 120 7.75 -2.41 -5.59
N GLU A 121 7.62 -3.12 -4.46
CA GLU A 121 7.57 -2.51 -3.13
C GLU A 121 8.87 -1.75 -2.83
N ASP A 122 10.04 -2.30 -3.18
CA ASP A 122 11.33 -1.62 -2.98
C ASP A 122 11.46 -0.31 -3.77
N ILE A 123 10.88 -0.23 -4.97
CA ILE A 123 10.82 1.05 -5.71
C ILE A 123 10.12 2.12 -4.87
N PHE A 124 8.99 1.80 -4.23
CA PHE A 124 8.30 2.75 -3.35
C PHE A 124 9.09 3.05 -2.08
N LEU A 125 9.59 2.01 -1.40
CA LEU A 125 10.29 2.15 -0.12
C LEU A 125 11.54 3.03 -0.25
N ASP A 126 12.32 2.86 -1.31
CA ASP A 126 13.53 3.66 -1.52
C ASP A 126 13.17 5.13 -1.79
N ASN A 127 12.16 5.39 -2.62
CA ASN A 127 11.71 6.76 -2.92
C ASN A 127 11.03 7.43 -1.70
N MET A 128 10.34 6.67 -0.86
CA MET A 128 9.74 7.18 0.38
C MET A 128 10.80 7.54 1.42
N ARG A 129 11.89 6.77 1.51
CA ARG A 129 13.01 7.06 2.40
C ARG A 129 13.66 8.41 2.08
N ASP A 130 13.80 8.74 0.80
CA ASP A 130 14.32 10.04 0.37
C ASP A 130 13.42 11.22 0.81
N MET A 131 12.14 10.95 1.09
CA MET A 131 11.17 11.90 1.64
C MET A 131 11.04 11.82 3.17
N GLY A 132 11.85 11.00 3.84
CA GLY A 132 11.80 10.81 5.30
C GLY A 132 10.64 9.94 5.79
N VAL A 133 9.98 9.20 4.90
CA VAL A 133 8.87 8.30 5.25
C VAL A 133 9.36 6.86 5.22
N GLU A 134 9.29 6.18 6.36
CA GLU A 134 9.61 4.77 6.50
C GLU A 134 8.41 3.99 7.04
N VAL A 135 8.33 2.70 6.72
CA VAL A 135 7.25 1.86 7.22
C VAL A 135 7.59 1.28 8.58
N SER A 136 6.77 1.59 9.58
CA SER A 136 6.88 1.00 10.92
C SER A 136 6.32 -0.42 10.92
N ARG A 137 7.17 -1.39 11.31
CA ARG A 137 6.87 -2.83 11.35
C ARG A 137 7.60 -3.51 12.51
N PRO A 138 7.07 -4.62 13.03
CA PRO A 138 5.66 -5.02 13.03
C PRO A 138 4.82 -4.11 13.94
N VAL A 139 3.71 -3.58 13.41
CA VAL A 139 2.79 -2.71 14.15
C VAL A 139 1.34 -3.11 13.88
N ILE A 140 0.57 -3.30 14.95
CA ILE A 140 -0.83 -3.73 14.90
C ILE A 140 -1.71 -2.61 15.45
N PRO A 141 -2.69 -2.10 14.69
CA PRO A 141 -3.70 -1.22 15.25
C PRO A 141 -4.69 -2.02 16.11
N THR A 142 -5.03 -1.51 17.29
CA THR A 142 -5.87 -2.21 18.28
C THR A 142 -7.13 -1.46 18.67
N SER A 143 -7.17 -0.13 18.48
CA SER A 143 -8.38 0.67 18.63
C SER A 143 -8.41 1.79 17.59
N LEU A 144 -9.61 2.13 17.14
CA LEU A 144 -9.90 3.29 16.29
C LEU A 144 -11.14 3.99 16.84
N GLU A 145 -11.02 5.28 17.12
CA GLU A 145 -12.09 6.14 17.63
C GLU A 145 -12.17 7.41 16.78
N VAL A 146 -13.37 7.84 16.40
CA VAL A 146 -13.59 9.08 15.66
C VAL A 146 -14.40 10.04 16.51
N THR A 147 -13.91 11.26 16.67
CA THR A 147 -14.63 12.34 17.34
C THR A 147 -15.40 13.17 16.31
N GLU A 148 -16.65 12.80 16.04
CA GLU A 148 -17.49 13.45 15.02
C GLU A 148 -17.68 14.96 15.25
N ALA A 149 -17.65 15.43 16.50
CA ALA A 149 -17.78 16.86 16.81
C ALA A 149 -16.62 17.71 16.27
N LEU A 150 -15.50 17.09 15.89
CA LEU A 150 -14.32 17.74 15.32
C LEU A 150 -14.24 17.60 13.78
N ALA A 151 -15.29 17.04 13.16
CA ALA A 151 -15.34 16.74 11.75
C ALA A 151 -15.09 17.97 10.85
N ASP A 152 -15.76 19.08 11.13
CA ASP A 152 -15.69 20.29 10.31
C ASP A 152 -14.49 21.20 10.65
N ASP A 153 -13.63 20.79 11.58
CA ASP A 153 -12.41 21.50 11.94
C ASP A 153 -11.20 20.94 11.18
N PHE A 154 -10.75 21.69 10.17
CA PHE A 154 -9.62 21.31 9.31
C PHE A 154 -8.27 21.24 10.04
N ASP A 155 -8.15 21.86 11.22
CA ASP A 155 -6.95 21.81 12.06
C ASP A 155 -7.03 20.72 13.14
N ALA A 156 -8.20 20.10 13.32
CA ALA A 156 -8.40 19.01 14.26
C ALA A 156 -7.87 17.67 13.73
N TYR A 157 -7.63 16.76 14.67
CA TYR A 157 -7.22 15.38 14.43
C TYR A 157 -8.30 14.46 15.01
N PRO A 158 -9.46 14.33 14.33
CA PRO A 158 -10.65 13.68 14.87
C PRO A 158 -10.47 12.16 15.04
N VAL A 159 -9.50 11.54 14.36
CA VAL A 159 -9.30 10.09 14.41
C VAL A 159 -8.19 9.76 15.40
N ARG A 160 -8.50 8.94 16.40
CA ARG A 160 -7.55 8.42 17.37
C ARG A 160 -7.35 6.93 17.11
N VAL A 161 -6.11 6.52 16.84
CA VAL A 161 -5.73 5.12 16.61
C VAL A 161 -4.71 4.69 17.66
N VAL A 162 -4.92 3.53 18.27
CA VAL A 162 -3.96 2.91 19.18
C VAL A 162 -3.16 1.87 18.40
N LEU A 163 -1.84 1.99 18.42
CA LEU A 163 -0.88 1.12 17.77
C LEU A 163 -0.08 0.34 18.81
N GLU A 164 0.07 -0.96 18.62
CA GLU A 164 0.96 -1.82 19.38
C GLU A 164 2.16 -2.23 18.53
N TYR A 165 3.36 -1.94 19.02
CA TYR A 165 4.62 -2.35 18.43
C TYR A 165 5.06 -3.67 19.06
N GLU A 166 5.34 -4.69 18.23
CA GLU A 166 5.98 -5.91 18.74
C GLU A 166 7.50 -5.72 18.76
N ASN A 167 8.11 -5.79 19.94
CA ASN A 167 9.58 -5.80 20.07
C ASN A 167 10.13 -7.09 19.46
N THR A 168 11.10 -6.96 18.55
CA THR A 168 11.84 -8.10 18.00
C THR A 168 13.08 -8.45 18.81
N GLU A 169 13.54 -7.57 19.72
CA GLU A 169 14.65 -7.84 20.63
C GLU A 169 14.44 -7.21 22.03
N ALA A 170 14.61 -8.04 23.06
CA ALA A 170 14.60 -7.80 24.52
C ALA A 170 13.24 -7.76 25.28
N GLU A 171 13.30 -8.41 26.45
CA GLU A 171 12.24 -8.93 27.34
C GLU A 171 11.32 -7.91 28.03
N ASP A 172 11.26 -6.64 27.66
CA ASP A 172 10.41 -5.68 28.37
C ASP A 172 9.62 -4.73 27.43
N GLU A 173 8.32 -4.73 27.67
CA GLU A 173 7.27 -3.80 27.26
C GLU A 173 6.87 -3.75 25.77
N ARG A 174 5.67 -4.30 25.47
CA ARG A 174 4.89 -3.90 24.28
C ARG A 174 4.76 -2.38 24.31
N ARG A 175 5.34 -1.70 23.32
CA ARG A 175 5.26 -0.25 23.22
C ARG A 175 3.96 0.13 22.54
N THR A 176 3.12 0.88 23.26
CA THR A 176 1.90 1.45 22.70
C THR A 176 2.15 2.88 22.23
N GLU A 177 1.61 3.23 21.07
CA GLU A 177 1.51 4.60 20.57
C GLU A 177 0.03 4.96 20.34
N ILE A 178 -0.36 6.17 20.72
CA ILE A 178 -1.65 6.77 20.38
C ILE A 178 -1.39 7.79 19.27
N VAL A 179 -1.90 7.52 18.08
CA VAL A 179 -1.80 8.41 16.92
C VAL A 179 -3.12 9.18 16.79
N TYR A 180 -3.02 10.50 16.78
CA TYR A 180 -4.11 11.38 16.40
C TYR A 180 -3.92 11.76 14.93
N ALA A 181 -4.86 11.38 14.07
CA ALA A 181 -4.79 11.60 12.63
C ALA A 181 -5.94 12.49 12.15
N LYS A 182 -5.69 13.29 11.10
CA LYS A 182 -6.77 13.95 10.36
C LYS A 182 -7.57 12.93 9.55
N TYR A 183 -6.86 12.00 8.92
CA TYR A 183 -7.43 10.90 8.15
C TYR A 183 -6.72 9.56 8.44
N VAL A 184 -7.46 8.46 8.33
CA VAL A 184 -6.92 7.09 8.30
C VAL A 184 -7.20 6.47 6.94
N LEU A 185 -6.19 5.89 6.32
CA LEU A 185 -6.31 5.13 5.08
C LEU A 185 -6.04 3.65 5.36
N GLY A 186 -7.07 2.81 5.24
CA GLY A 186 -6.98 1.36 5.34
C GLY A 186 -6.54 0.73 4.02
N ALA A 187 -5.35 0.13 4.00
CA ALA A 187 -4.76 -0.63 2.91
C ALA A 187 -4.23 -2.00 3.40
N ASP A 188 -4.95 -2.59 4.36
CA ASP A 188 -4.59 -3.78 5.13
C ASP A 188 -5.15 -5.10 4.56
N GLY A 189 -5.67 -5.04 3.33
CA GLY A 189 -6.01 -6.19 2.48
C GLY A 189 -7.44 -6.72 2.65
N ALA A 190 -7.73 -7.86 2.03
CA ALA A 190 -9.09 -8.43 1.93
C ALA A 190 -9.77 -8.77 3.27
N HIS A 191 -8.99 -8.88 4.35
CA HIS A 191 -9.49 -9.05 5.71
C HIS A 191 -9.19 -7.79 6.54
N SER A 192 -9.52 -6.63 5.97
CA SER A 192 -9.25 -5.32 6.54
C SER A 192 -9.81 -5.25 7.97
N TRP A 193 -8.93 -4.86 8.90
CA TRP A 193 -9.30 -4.48 10.25
C TRP A 193 -9.90 -3.06 10.26
N THR A 194 -9.42 -2.21 9.35
CA THR A 194 -9.95 -0.86 9.19
C THR A 194 -11.42 -0.95 8.75
N PRO A 195 -12.37 -0.33 9.46
CA PRO A 195 -13.79 -0.48 9.12
C PRO A 195 -14.08 0.08 7.72
N ILE A 196 -14.81 -0.70 6.92
CA ILE A 196 -15.36 -0.22 5.66
C ILE A 196 -16.59 0.64 6.00
N PHE A 197 -16.42 1.96 5.96
CA PHE A 197 -17.56 2.87 6.00
C PHE A 197 -18.17 2.93 4.60
N PRO A 198 -19.47 2.70 4.43
CA PRO A 198 -20.13 2.95 3.15
C PRO A 198 -19.90 4.41 2.77
N MET A 199 -19.41 4.67 1.56
CA MET A 199 -19.16 6.02 1.03
C MET A 199 -20.39 6.95 1.08
N TYR A 200 -21.57 6.40 1.41
CA TYR A 200 -22.87 7.08 1.50
C TYR A 200 -23.53 6.99 2.89
N ALA A 201 -22.92 6.35 3.88
CA ALA A 201 -23.47 6.26 5.22
C ALA A 201 -22.56 7.03 6.19
N THR A 202 -23.10 8.16 6.66
CA THR A 202 -22.59 9.11 7.67
C THR A 202 -21.50 10.08 7.21
N ASN A 203 -21.53 11.28 7.80
CA ASN A 203 -20.62 12.42 7.63
C ASN A 203 -19.19 12.11 8.13
N ALA A 204 -18.60 10.98 7.74
CA ALA A 204 -17.29 10.54 8.20
C ALA A 204 -16.26 10.51 7.04
N PRO A 205 -15.88 11.65 6.43
CA PRO A 205 -14.85 11.71 5.38
C PRO A 205 -13.43 11.31 5.86
N TYR A 206 -13.26 10.88 7.12
CA TYR A 206 -11.98 10.71 7.79
C TYR A 206 -11.35 9.31 7.65
N ILE A 207 -12.09 8.33 7.12
CA ILE A 207 -11.62 6.95 6.97
C ILE A 207 -11.83 6.51 5.53
N LEU A 208 -10.74 6.20 4.83
CA LEU A 208 -10.75 5.71 3.46
C LEU A 208 -10.22 4.28 3.45
N THR A 209 -11.06 3.32 3.10
CA THR A 209 -10.60 1.94 2.87
C THR A 209 -10.41 1.72 1.37
N MET A 210 -9.22 1.25 0.98
CA MET A 210 -8.96 0.83 -0.40
C MET A 210 -9.27 -0.65 -0.52
N ASP A 211 -10.41 -0.97 -1.13
CA ASP A 211 -10.73 -2.35 -1.48
C ASP A 211 -10.02 -2.73 -2.78
N LEU A 212 -9.32 -3.86 -2.75
CA LEU A 212 -8.81 -4.51 -3.95
C LEU A 212 -9.82 -5.61 -4.29
N ALA A 213 -10.87 -5.22 -5.01
CA ALA A 213 -11.81 -6.15 -5.63
C ALA A 213 -11.13 -6.94 -6.77
#